data_AF-A0A3B9S0Z3-F1
#
_entry.id   AF-A0A3B9S0Z3-F1
#
_cell.length_a   1.000
_cell.length_b   1.000
_cell.length_c   1.000
_cell.angle_alpha   90.00
_cell.angle_beta   90.00
_cell.angle_gamma   90.00
#
_symmetry.space_group_name_H-M   'P 1'
#
loop_
_entity.id
_entity.type
_entity.pdbx_description
1 polymer ?
#
loop_
_entity_poly.entity_id
_entity_poly.type
_entity_poly.pdbx_seq_one_letter_code
_entity_poly.pdbx_strand_id
1 'polypeptide(L)'
;QKKNPDFAEVIKSKASLAHGFLSGLLGVQKGGLSGYNRDTQVTKYLVMDLIRECEEAPLILRGVFESLIINTVKMNEKCETGFLNSVDIADQLARNMELPFRECYHMLSRAVILSEPETKITSSALQKTLIEFGHPTEIALDLEQFNNPRKLVEQRHHQGSPSPEQTSLQIEELSEQLKLLSAPIEDLQKHVLNKHEECRNYAV
;
A
#
# COMPACT_ATOMS: atom_id res chain seq x y z
N GLN A 1 -16.76 21.33 7.01
CA GLN A 1 -15.98 21.67 8.22
C GLN A 1 -14.57 21.09 8.05
N LYS A 2 -13.50 21.83 8.38
CA LYS A 2 -12.11 21.38 8.19
C LYS A 2 -11.75 20.32 9.23
N LYS A 3 -11.27 19.15 8.81
CA LYS A 3 -10.66 18.12 9.68
C LYS A 3 -9.21 17.94 9.21
N ASN A 4 -8.25 18.09 10.13
CA ASN A 4 -6.84 17.92 9.82
C ASN A 4 -6.41 16.48 10.16
N PRO A 5 -5.54 15.85 9.35
CA PRO A 5 -5.01 14.52 9.65
C PRO A 5 -3.83 14.59 10.64
N ASP A 6 -4.02 15.27 11.78
CA ASP A 6 -2.94 15.56 12.75
C ASP A 6 -2.22 14.29 13.21
N PHE A 7 -2.97 13.18 13.40
CA PHE A 7 -2.40 11.87 13.75
C PHE A 7 -1.34 11.41 12.73
N ALA A 8 -1.61 11.58 11.43
CA ALA A 8 -0.73 11.14 10.36
C ALA A 8 0.52 12.02 10.29
N GLU A 9 0.37 13.33 10.52
CA GLU A 9 1.49 14.26 10.57
C GLU A 9 2.44 13.94 11.73
N VAL A 10 1.90 13.65 12.92
CA VAL A 10 2.69 13.28 14.10
C VAL A 10 3.35 11.91 13.95
N ILE A 11 2.64 10.90 13.46
CA ILE A 11 3.23 9.57 13.24
C ILE A 11 4.35 9.65 12.20
N LYS A 12 4.15 10.44 11.14
CA LYS A 12 5.19 10.68 10.12
C LYS A 12 6.43 11.35 10.72
N SER A 13 6.28 12.34 11.61
CA SER A 13 7.44 12.97 12.26
C SER A 13 8.17 12.02 13.22
N LYS A 14 7.42 11.18 13.94
CA LYS A 14 7.97 10.12 14.80
C LYS A 14 8.80 9.09 14.01
N ALA A 15 8.41 8.75 12.77
CA ALA A 15 9.22 7.89 11.90
C ALA A 15 10.60 8.53 11.57
N SER A 16 10.64 9.84 11.30
CA SER A 16 11.91 10.56 11.09
C SER A 16 12.77 10.60 12.35
N LEU A 17 12.15 10.79 13.53
CA LEU A 17 12.84 10.77 14.81
C LEU A 17 13.40 9.38 15.12
N ALA A 18 12.68 8.30 14.78
CA ALA A 18 13.19 6.94 14.90
C ALA A 18 14.46 6.70 14.06
N HIS A 19 14.50 7.27 12.85
CA HIS A 19 15.69 7.24 12.00
C HIS A 19 16.88 8.00 12.62
N GLY A 20 16.60 9.12 13.30
CA GLY A 20 17.60 9.86 14.07
C GLY A 20 18.21 9.03 15.20
N PHE A 21 17.36 8.33 15.98
CA PHE A 21 17.82 7.41 17.02
C PHE A 21 18.69 6.28 16.48
N LEU A 22 18.27 5.65 15.36
CA LEU A 22 19.06 4.62 14.69
C LEU A 22 20.44 5.16 14.27
N SER A 23 20.49 6.35 13.68
CA SER A 23 21.75 6.98 13.27
C SER A 23 22.67 7.24 14.47
N GLY A 24 22.10 7.68 15.59
CA GLY A 24 22.83 7.85 16.86
C GLY A 24 23.38 6.53 17.39
N LEU A 25 22.56 5.47 17.42
CA LEU A 25 22.97 4.12 17.85
C LEU A 25 24.11 3.56 17.01
N LEU A 26 24.00 3.66 15.68
CA LEU A 26 25.08 3.26 14.75
C LEU A 26 26.34 4.11 14.95
N GLY A 27 26.17 5.40 15.22
CA GLY A 27 27.27 6.32 15.50
C GLY A 27 28.06 5.98 16.76
N VAL A 28 27.38 5.61 17.85
CA VAL A 28 28.03 5.19 19.11
C VAL A 28 28.87 3.94 18.89
N GLN A 29 28.39 2.97 18.10
CA GLN A 29 29.13 1.73 17.84
C GLN A 29 30.26 1.89 16.81
N LYS A 30 30.22 2.95 15.99
CA LYS A 30 31.16 3.15 14.89
C LYS A 30 32.59 3.37 15.41
N GLY A 31 33.48 2.43 15.10
CA GLY A 31 34.87 2.49 15.55
C GLY A 31 35.09 1.99 16.98
N GLY A 32 34.07 1.38 17.60
CA GLY A 32 34.21 0.74 18.90
C GLY A 32 35.16 -0.45 18.86
N LEU A 33 36.00 -0.57 19.90
CA LEU A 33 36.87 -1.73 20.10
C LEU A 33 36.06 -2.94 20.56
N SER A 34 36.57 -4.15 20.35
CA SER A 34 35.91 -5.35 20.87
C SER A 34 35.84 -5.34 22.39
N GLY A 35 34.74 -5.85 22.94
CA GLY A 35 34.53 -5.96 24.39
C GLY A 35 33.62 -4.86 24.94
N TYR A 36 33.64 -4.68 26.26
CA TYR A 36 32.83 -3.68 26.93
C TYR A 36 33.51 -2.31 26.89
N ASN A 37 32.82 -1.35 26.26
CA ASN A 37 33.22 0.05 26.25
C ASN A 37 32.15 0.90 26.94
N ARG A 38 32.56 1.89 27.74
CA ARG A 38 31.65 2.67 28.60
C ARG A 38 30.75 3.64 27.82
N ASP A 39 31.18 4.06 26.65
CA ASP A 39 30.39 4.82 25.67
C ASP A 39 29.08 4.10 25.29
N THR A 40 29.06 2.77 25.23
CA THR A 40 27.86 1.98 24.94
C THR A 40 26.72 2.19 25.94
N GLN A 41 26.99 2.71 27.15
CA GLN A 41 25.97 2.98 28.16
C GLN A 41 24.90 3.96 27.67
N VAL A 42 25.24 4.89 26.78
CA VAL A 42 24.30 5.89 26.27
C VAL A 42 23.19 5.27 25.41
N THR A 43 23.46 4.11 24.80
CA THR A 43 22.54 3.44 23.87
C THR A 43 21.22 3.06 24.54
N LYS A 44 21.23 2.72 25.83
CA LYS A 44 20.03 2.41 26.61
C LYS A 44 19.04 3.57 26.58
N TYR A 45 19.51 4.82 26.74
CA TYR A 45 18.62 5.98 26.73
C TYR A 45 18.01 6.18 25.35
N LEU A 46 18.81 6.06 24.29
CA LEU A 46 18.33 6.17 22.90
C LEU A 46 17.26 5.11 22.56
N VAL A 47 17.45 3.86 23.00
CA VAL A 47 16.46 2.79 22.79
C VAL A 47 15.19 3.03 23.60
N MET A 48 15.32 3.43 24.87
CA MET A 48 14.16 3.68 25.73
C MET A 48 13.35 4.90 25.27
N ASP A 49 14.02 5.96 24.80
CA ASP A 49 13.36 7.12 24.20
C ASP A 49 12.66 6.75 22.91
N LEU A 50 13.31 5.97 22.03
CA LEU A 50 12.70 5.46 20.81
C LEU A 50 11.40 4.69 21.08
N ILE A 51 11.42 3.76 22.04
CA ILE A 51 10.24 2.97 22.41
C ILE A 51 9.12 3.89 22.89
N ARG A 52 9.40 4.79 23.84
CA ARG A 52 8.41 5.73 24.39
C ARG A 52 7.82 6.66 23.31
N GLU A 53 8.63 7.07 22.36
CA GLU A 53 8.16 7.92 21.27
C GLU A 53 7.26 7.17 20.28
N CYS A 54 7.48 5.86 20.08
CA CYS A 54 6.78 5.09 19.05
C CYS A 54 5.65 4.19 19.57
N GLU A 55 5.59 3.87 20.86
CA GLU A 55 4.66 2.86 21.42
C GLU A 55 3.17 3.19 21.20
N GLU A 56 2.82 4.47 21.23
CA GLU A 56 1.43 4.93 21.05
C GLU A 56 0.99 4.96 19.57
N ALA A 57 1.93 5.00 18.62
CA ALA A 57 1.61 5.10 17.19
C ALA A 57 0.67 3.98 16.68
N PRO A 58 0.91 2.68 16.95
CA PRO A 58 -0.01 1.62 16.53
C PRO A 58 -1.39 1.69 17.21
N LEU A 59 -1.45 2.14 18.47
CA LEU A 59 -2.73 2.29 19.21
C LEU A 59 -3.58 3.40 18.58
N ILE A 60 -2.95 4.51 18.22
CA ILE A 60 -3.60 5.62 17.51
C ILE A 60 -4.09 5.15 16.13
N LEU A 61 -3.24 4.46 15.35
CA LEU A 61 -3.62 3.96 14.03
C LEU A 61 -4.81 2.98 14.11
N ARG A 62 -4.83 2.09 15.10
CA ARG A 62 -5.97 1.20 15.34
C ARG A 62 -7.25 2.00 15.51
N GLY A 63 -7.27 2.99 16.40
CA GLY A 63 -8.46 3.84 16.61
C GLY A 63 -8.88 4.62 15.36
N VAL A 64 -7.92 5.05 14.53
CA VAL A 64 -8.21 5.67 13.23
C VAL A 64 -8.90 4.69 12.29
N PHE A 65 -8.40 3.48 12.14
CA PHE A 65 -9.00 2.47 11.26
C PHE A 65 -10.37 2.00 11.75
N GLU A 66 -10.55 1.85 13.07
CA GLU A 66 -11.85 1.52 13.69
C GLU A 66 -12.92 2.60 13.45
N SER A 67 -12.51 3.86 13.37
CA SER A 67 -13.42 5.01 13.17
C SER A 67 -13.45 5.53 11.73
N LEU A 68 -12.73 4.90 10.81
CA LEU A 68 -12.59 5.36 9.43
C LEU A 68 -13.90 5.19 8.67
N ILE A 69 -14.45 6.29 8.18
CA ILE A 69 -15.63 6.29 7.31
C ILE A 69 -15.17 6.44 5.87
N ILE A 70 -15.36 5.39 5.07
CA ILE A 70 -15.00 5.36 3.65
C ILE A 70 -16.15 5.93 2.82
N ASN A 71 -15.87 6.95 2.01
CA ASN A 71 -16.84 7.49 1.06
C ASN A 71 -16.78 6.71 -0.27
N THR A 72 -17.47 5.57 -0.30
CA THR A 72 -17.53 4.66 -1.46
C THR A 72 -18.12 5.32 -2.70
N VAL A 73 -19.10 6.22 -2.54
CA VAL A 73 -19.71 6.97 -3.66
C VAL A 73 -18.66 7.83 -4.36
N LYS A 74 -17.95 8.66 -3.60
CA LYS A 74 -16.90 9.53 -4.15
C LYS A 74 -15.72 8.73 -4.70
N MET A 75 -15.40 7.58 -4.11
CA MET A 75 -14.39 6.67 -4.66
C MET A 75 -14.83 6.14 -6.03
N ASN A 76 -16.07 5.67 -6.16
CA ASN A 76 -16.59 5.17 -7.43
C ASN A 76 -16.65 6.27 -8.50
N GLU A 77 -17.14 7.47 -8.14
CA GLU A 77 -17.12 8.63 -9.04
C GLU A 77 -15.70 8.93 -9.55
N LYS A 78 -14.69 8.86 -8.68
CA LYS A 78 -13.30 9.08 -9.07
C LYS A 78 -12.76 7.99 -9.98
N CYS A 79 -13.18 6.74 -9.80
CA CYS A 79 -12.83 5.63 -10.69
C CYS A 79 -13.39 5.79 -12.11
N GLU A 80 -14.48 6.55 -12.29
CA GLU A 80 -15.09 6.81 -13.59
C GLU A 80 -14.50 8.03 -14.32
N THR A 81 -13.53 8.70 -13.71
CA THR A 81 -12.86 9.89 -14.25
C THR A 81 -11.37 9.64 -14.49
N GLY A 82 -10.79 10.35 -15.47
CA GLY A 82 -9.34 10.34 -15.71
C GLY A 82 -8.82 9.13 -16.50
N PHE A 83 -9.67 8.49 -17.30
CA PHE A 83 -9.26 7.45 -18.26
C PHE A 83 -8.44 6.30 -17.66
N LEU A 84 -8.78 5.87 -16.44
CA LEU A 84 -8.07 4.80 -15.71
C LEU A 84 -8.04 3.46 -16.47
N ASN A 85 -8.98 3.25 -17.38
CA ASN A 85 -9.08 2.06 -18.22
C ASN A 85 -8.18 2.09 -19.48
N SER A 86 -7.51 3.22 -19.76
CA SER A 86 -6.68 3.38 -20.97
C SER A 86 -5.57 2.34 -21.07
N VAL A 87 -4.93 1.99 -19.96
CA VAL A 87 -3.86 0.99 -19.91
C VAL A 87 -4.40 -0.42 -20.16
N ASP A 88 -5.55 -0.76 -19.57
CA ASP A 88 -6.18 -2.07 -19.77
C ASP A 88 -6.62 -2.24 -21.24
N ILE A 89 -7.13 -1.17 -21.88
CA ILE A 89 -7.46 -1.17 -23.31
C ILE A 89 -6.20 -1.33 -24.17
N ALA A 90 -5.11 -0.63 -23.84
CA ALA A 90 -3.84 -0.75 -24.57
C ALA A 90 -3.27 -2.18 -24.50
N ASP A 91 -3.33 -2.82 -23.33
CA ASP A 91 -2.89 -4.21 -23.15
C ASP A 91 -3.75 -5.19 -23.98
N GLN A 92 -5.07 -4.98 -24.00
CA GLN A 92 -5.98 -5.81 -24.79
C GLN A 92 -5.78 -5.64 -26.30
N LEU A 93 -5.52 -4.43 -26.79
CA LEU A 93 -5.16 -4.20 -28.17
C LEU A 93 -3.84 -4.87 -28.53
N ALA A 94 -2.82 -4.75 -27.67
CA ALA A 94 -1.53 -5.40 -27.88
C ALA A 94 -1.68 -6.92 -28.01
N ARG A 95 -2.52 -7.53 -27.16
CA ARG A 95 -2.81 -8.98 -27.20
C ARG A 95 -3.62 -9.39 -28.42
N ASN A 96 -4.71 -8.68 -28.74
CA ASN A 96 -5.63 -9.07 -29.81
C ASN A 96 -5.08 -8.80 -31.20
N MET A 97 -4.24 -7.77 -31.34
CA MET A 97 -3.67 -7.35 -32.63
C MET A 97 -2.21 -7.77 -32.80
N GLU A 98 -1.61 -8.43 -31.80
CA GLU A 98 -0.20 -8.82 -31.77
C GLU A 98 0.78 -7.65 -32.02
N LEU A 99 0.41 -6.45 -31.54
CA LEU A 99 1.22 -5.23 -31.71
C LEU A 99 2.15 -4.99 -30.52
N PRO A 100 3.30 -4.31 -30.73
CA PRO A 100 4.13 -3.85 -29.63
C PRO A 100 3.32 -2.95 -28.69
N PHE A 101 3.35 -3.24 -27.38
CA PHE A 101 2.60 -2.47 -26.37
C PHE A 101 2.85 -0.95 -26.46
N ARG A 102 4.08 -0.54 -26.78
CA ARG A 102 4.45 0.87 -26.97
C ARG A 102 3.59 1.55 -28.04
N GLU A 103 3.29 0.85 -29.13
CA GLU A 103 2.46 1.36 -30.21
C GLU A 103 1.01 1.54 -29.75
N CYS A 104 0.43 0.51 -29.13
CA CYS A 104 -0.90 0.56 -28.54
C CYS A 104 -1.03 1.68 -27.49
N TYR A 105 0.00 1.90 -26.68
CA TYR A 105 0.05 2.99 -25.71
C TYR A 105 0.00 4.36 -26.39
N HIS A 106 0.76 4.56 -27.48
CA HIS A 106 0.73 5.83 -28.23
C HIS A 106 -0.63 6.07 -28.89
N MET A 107 -1.24 5.02 -29.46
CA MET A 107 -2.60 5.09 -30.00
C MET A 107 -3.61 5.49 -28.92
N LEU A 108 -3.55 4.85 -27.75
CA LEU A 108 -4.47 5.12 -26.64
C LEU A 108 -4.28 6.51 -26.03
N SER A 109 -3.04 6.98 -25.91
CA SER A 109 -2.75 8.36 -25.51
C SER A 109 -3.40 9.38 -26.45
N ARG A 110 -3.35 9.13 -27.75
CA ARG A 110 -4.04 9.95 -28.75
C ARG A 110 -5.56 9.85 -28.62
N ALA A 111 -6.09 8.65 -28.37
CA ALA A 111 -7.53 8.43 -28.22
C ALA A 111 -8.09 9.14 -26.98
N VAL A 112 -7.34 9.18 -25.88
CA VAL A 112 -7.67 9.94 -24.67
C VAL A 112 -7.83 11.42 -24.98
N ILE A 113 -6.88 12.03 -25.70
CA ILE A 113 -6.95 13.45 -26.10
C ILE A 113 -8.17 13.70 -27.00
N LEU A 114 -8.49 12.78 -27.89
CA LEU A 114 -9.63 12.88 -28.81
C LEU A 114 -10.98 12.60 -28.13
N SER A 115 -10.97 12.04 -26.91
CA SER A 115 -12.16 11.77 -26.12
C SER A 115 -12.45 12.89 -25.11
N GLU A 116 -11.73 14.01 -25.13
CA GLU A 116 -12.12 15.18 -24.35
C GLU A 116 -13.29 15.91 -25.06
N PRO A 117 -14.35 16.32 -24.33
CA PRO A 117 -14.44 16.47 -22.88
C PRO A 117 -15.06 15.28 -22.13
N GLU A 118 -15.28 14.13 -22.77
CA GLU A 118 -15.77 12.95 -22.08
C GLU A 118 -14.75 12.43 -21.04
N THR A 119 -15.21 11.64 -20.07
CA THR A 119 -14.34 11.07 -19.01
C THR A 119 -13.85 9.65 -19.32
N LYS A 120 -14.23 9.12 -20.49
CA LYS A 120 -14.00 7.74 -20.94
C LYS A 120 -13.60 7.75 -22.40
N ILE A 121 -12.81 6.76 -22.81
CA ILE A 121 -12.42 6.62 -24.22
C ILE A 121 -13.66 6.29 -25.05
N THR A 122 -13.92 7.09 -26.08
CA THR A 122 -15.04 6.89 -26.99
C THR A 122 -14.66 5.97 -28.15
N SER A 123 -15.64 5.21 -28.66
CA SER A 123 -15.42 4.34 -29.82
C SER A 123 -14.97 5.12 -31.05
N SER A 124 -15.48 6.33 -31.25
CA SER A 124 -15.11 7.21 -32.35
C SER A 124 -13.64 7.67 -32.26
N ALA A 125 -13.18 8.05 -31.07
CA ALA A 125 -11.79 8.42 -30.84
C ALA A 125 -10.86 7.22 -31.08
N LEU A 126 -11.19 6.05 -30.55
CA LEU A 126 -10.39 4.84 -30.74
C LEU A 126 -10.29 4.46 -32.23
N GLN A 127 -11.43 4.40 -32.94
CA GLN A 127 -11.46 4.10 -34.38
C GLN A 127 -10.61 5.09 -35.19
N LYS A 128 -10.70 6.38 -34.87
CA LYS A 128 -9.89 7.41 -35.53
C LYS A 128 -8.39 7.16 -35.31
N THR A 129 -7.97 6.83 -34.09
CA THR A 129 -6.56 6.52 -33.83
C THR A 129 -6.10 5.24 -34.50
N LEU A 130 -6.95 4.23 -34.63
CA LEU A 130 -6.63 3.01 -35.37
C LEU A 130 -6.34 3.32 -36.84
N ILE A 131 -7.18 4.14 -37.48
CA ILE A 131 -6.97 4.58 -38.86
C ILE A 131 -5.68 5.41 -38.99
N GLU A 132 -5.43 6.35 -38.07
CA GLU A 132 -4.23 7.20 -38.09
C GLU A 132 -2.93 6.38 -38.02
N PHE A 133 -2.96 5.24 -37.34
CA PHE A 133 -1.82 4.33 -37.19
C PHE A 133 -1.82 3.16 -38.21
N GLY A 134 -2.77 3.13 -39.15
CA GLY A 134 -2.80 2.15 -40.24
C GLY A 134 -3.38 0.78 -39.86
N HIS A 135 -4.21 0.72 -38.82
CA HIS A 135 -4.78 -0.51 -38.26
C HIS A 135 -6.27 -0.67 -38.59
N PRO A 136 -6.79 -1.92 -38.64
CA PRO A 136 -8.22 -2.16 -38.85
C PRO A 136 -9.08 -1.60 -37.70
N THR A 137 -10.25 -1.07 -38.04
CA THR A 137 -11.20 -0.50 -37.07
C THR A 137 -12.15 -1.51 -36.46
N GLU A 138 -12.35 -2.65 -37.14
CA GLU A 138 -13.12 -3.78 -36.62
C GLU A 138 -12.24 -4.58 -35.66
N ILE A 139 -12.30 -4.21 -34.39
CA ILE A 139 -11.63 -4.93 -33.32
C ILE A 139 -12.68 -5.54 -32.41
N ALA A 140 -12.48 -6.80 -32.03
CA ALA A 140 -13.24 -7.45 -30.97
C ALA A 140 -12.85 -6.86 -29.61
N LEU A 141 -13.27 -5.63 -29.35
CA LEU A 141 -13.05 -4.92 -28.10
C LEU A 141 -14.39 -4.39 -27.57
N ASP A 142 -14.87 -4.96 -26.47
CA ASP A 142 -16.04 -4.47 -25.76
C ASP A 142 -15.66 -3.28 -24.87
N LEU A 143 -15.70 -2.08 -25.42
CA LEU A 143 -15.42 -0.84 -24.68
C LEU A 143 -16.35 -0.65 -23.47
N GLU A 144 -17.57 -1.18 -23.48
CA GLU A 144 -18.47 -1.08 -22.33
C GLU A 144 -17.95 -1.90 -21.14
N GLN A 145 -17.32 -3.05 -21.41
CA GLN A 145 -16.65 -3.85 -20.39
C GLN A 145 -15.50 -3.07 -19.73
N PHE A 146 -14.66 -2.40 -20.53
CA PHE A 146 -13.54 -1.59 -20.03
C PHE A 146 -13.98 -0.29 -19.36
N ASN A 147 -15.21 0.17 -19.60
CA ASN A 147 -15.76 1.37 -18.98
C ASN A 147 -16.34 1.14 -17.58
N ASN A 148 -16.30 -0.10 -17.08
CA ASN A 148 -16.73 -0.48 -15.75
C ASN A 148 -15.51 -0.81 -14.85
N PRO A 149 -15.14 0.09 -13.91
CA PRO A 149 -13.97 -0.10 -13.04
C PRO A 149 -14.01 -1.41 -12.23
N ARG A 150 -15.20 -1.86 -11.83
CA ARG A 150 -15.36 -3.09 -11.04
C ARG A 150 -15.00 -4.33 -11.86
N LYS A 151 -15.48 -4.40 -13.11
CA LYS A 151 -15.13 -5.49 -14.03
C LYS A 151 -13.61 -5.55 -14.28
N LEU A 152 -12.95 -4.40 -14.42
CA LEU A 152 -11.50 -4.35 -14.62
C LEU A 152 -10.73 -4.90 -13.43
N VAL A 153 -11.17 -4.59 -12.21
CA VAL A 153 -10.56 -5.12 -10.99
C VAL A 153 -10.80 -6.62 -10.87
N GLU A 154 -12.00 -7.10 -11.22
CA GLU A 154 -12.36 -8.53 -11.19
C GLU A 154 -11.54 -9.38 -12.18
N GLN A 155 -11.13 -8.82 -13.33
CA GLN A 155 -10.30 -9.53 -14.33
C GLN A 155 -8.85 -9.79 -13.88
N ARG A 156 -8.38 -9.14 -12.81
CA ARG A 156 -7.00 -9.29 -12.35
C ARG A 156 -6.90 -10.54 -11.48
N HIS A 157 -6.61 -11.69 -12.05
CA HIS A 157 -6.58 -12.97 -11.31
C HIS A 157 -5.19 -13.36 -10.75
N HIS A 158 -4.13 -12.60 -11.04
CA HIS A 158 -2.79 -12.95 -10.55
C HIS A 158 -2.69 -12.80 -9.03
N GLN A 159 -1.76 -13.52 -8.40
CA GLN A 159 -1.50 -13.40 -6.97
C GLN A 159 -1.22 -11.95 -6.56
N GLY A 160 -1.82 -11.50 -5.46
CA GLY A 160 -1.66 -10.13 -4.94
C GLY A 160 -2.35 -9.03 -5.75
N SER A 161 -3.26 -9.40 -6.66
CA SER A 161 -4.08 -8.42 -7.39
C SER A 161 -5.12 -7.76 -6.49
N PRO A 162 -5.71 -6.62 -6.93
CA PRO A 162 -6.81 -5.99 -6.20
C PRO A 162 -8.17 -6.69 -6.42
N SER A 163 -8.23 -7.85 -7.08
CA SER A 163 -9.50 -8.54 -7.31
C SER A 163 -10.16 -8.94 -5.98
N PRO A 164 -11.51 -9.01 -5.90
CA PRO A 164 -12.20 -9.42 -4.68
C PRO A 164 -11.75 -10.79 -4.17
N GLU A 165 -11.52 -11.73 -5.08
CA GLU A 165 -11.03 -13.08 -4.78
C GLU A 165 -9.63 -13.04 -4.15
N GLN A 166 -8.67 -12.39 -4.81
CA GLN A 166 -7.29 -12.31 -4.31
C GLN A 166 -7.17 -11.50 -3.02
N THR A 167 -7.97 -10.44 -2.88
CA THR A 167 -8.02 -9.66 -1.64
C THR A 167 -8.56 -10.50 -0.48
N SER A 168 -9.58 -11.34 -0.73
CA SER A 168 -10.13 -12.24 0.30
C SER A 168 -9.10 -13.27 0.73
N LEU A 169 -8.41 -13.90 -0.22
CA LEU A 169 -7.31 -14.83 0.06
C LEU A 169 -6.19 -14.16 0.87
N GLN A 170 -5.82 -12.92 0.53
CA GLN A 170 -4.79 -12.18 1.26
C GLN A 170 -5.22 -11.87 2.70
N ILE A 171 -6.50 -11.57 2.93
CA ILE A 171 -7.03 -11.34 4.29
C ILE A 171 -6.94 -12.63 5.11
N GLU A 172 -7.26 -13.78 4.52
CA GLU A 172 -7.13 -15.09 5.18
C GLU A 172 -5.67 -15.37 5.56
N GLU A 173 -4.74 -15.22 4.61
CA GLU A 173 -3.31 -15.43 4.84
C GLU A 173 -2.77 -14.52 5.96
N LEU A 174 -3.07 -13.22 5.90
CA LEU A 174 -2.63 -12.26 6.92
C LEU A 174 -3.25 -12.57 8.29
N SER A 175 -4.48 -13.07 8.33
CA SER A 175 -5.14 -13.48 9.57
C SER A 175 -4.48 -14.72 10.18
N GLU A 176 -4.03 -15.67 9.37
CA GLU A 176 -3.26 -16.82 9.84
C GLU A 176 -1.88 -16.41 10.35
N GLN A 177 -1.17 -15.56 9.62
CA GLN A 177 0.12 -15.02 10.06
C GLN A 177 -0.01 -14.27 11.39
N LEU A 178 -1.07 -13.48 11.57
CA LEU A 178 -1.32 -12.77 12.82
C LEU A 178 -1.49 -13.73 14.01
N LYS A 179 -2.23 -14.84 13.83
CA LYS A 179 -2.39 -15.87 14.87
C LYS A 179 -1.07 -16.55 15.22
N LEU A 180 -0.23 -16.83 14.21
CA LEU A 180 1.09 -17.44 14.42
C LEU A 180 2.04 -16.51 15.18
N LEU A 181 1.93 -15.19 14.97
CA LEU A 181 2.74 -14.20 15.66
C LEU A 181 2.24 -13.89 17.08
N SER A 182 0.94 -13.98 17.36
CA SER A 182 0.38 -13.61 18.66
C SER A 182 0.70 -14.63 19.76
N ALA A 183 0.64 -15.93 19.46
CA ALA A 183 0.84 -16.97 20.47
C ALA A 183 2.24 -16.92 21.14
N PRO A 184 3.36 -16.80 20.40
CA PRO A 184 4.69 -16.67 21.02
C PRO A 184 4.83 -15.41 21.88
N ILE A 185 4.18 -14.30 21.51
CA ILE A 185 4.23 -13.04 22.25
C ILE A 185 3.50 -13.18 23.59
N GLU A 186 2.31 -13.79 23.59
CA GLU A 186 1.54 -14.05 24.81
C GLU A 186 2.28 -14.98 25.77
N ASP A 187 2.91 -16.04 25.24
CA ASP A 187 3.69 -16.98 26.03
C ASP A 187 4.93 -16.32 26.63
N LEU A 188 5.64 -15.49 25.83
CA LEU A 188 6.77 -14.71 26.32
C LEU A 188 6.34 -13.74 27.43
N GLN A 189 5.20 -13.06 27.26
CA GLN A 189 4.66 -12.13 28.26
C GLN A 189 4.33 -12.86 29.57
N LYS A 190 3.63 -14.01 29.50
CA LYS A 190 3.35 -14.85 30.68
C LYS A 190 4.63 -15.32 31.36
N HIS A 191 5.62 -15.74 30.57
CA HIS A 191 6.92 -16.17 31.10
C HIS A 191 7.63 -15.04 31.85
N VAL A 192 7.69 -13.83 31.26
CA VAL A 192 8.30 -12.65 31.89
C VAL A 192 7.58 -12.29 33.19
N LEU A 193 6.25 -12.29 33.21
CA LEU A 193 5.45 -11.99 34.42
C LEU A 193 5.69 -13.03 35.52
N ASN A 194 5.67 -14.32 35.18
CA ASN A 194 5.94 -15.39 36.14
C ASN A 194 7.35 -15.27 36.74
N LYS A 195 8.36 -15.02 35.91
CA LYS A 195 9.74 -14.85 36.38
C LYS A 195 9.93 -13.59 37.21
N HIS A 196 9.23 -12.51 36.89
CA HIS A 196 9.23 -11.30 37.70
C HIS A 196 8.66 -11.55 39.11
N GLU A 197 7.56 -12.29 39.21
CA GLU A 197 6.97 -12.68 40.51
C GLU A 197 7.87 -13.64 41.29
N GLU A 198 8.48 -14.64 40.64
CA GLU A 198 9.50 -15.49 41.27
C GLU A 198 10.64 -14.64 41.85
N CYS A 199 11.22 -13.72 41.06
CA CYS A 199 12.32 -12.85 41.49
C CYS A 199 11.94 -11.86 42.60
N ARG A 200 10.70 -11.37 42.65
CA ARG A 200 10.22 -10.52 43.75
C ARG A 200 10.24 -11.25 45.10
N ASN A 201 9.97 -12.55 45.08
CA ASN A 201 10.00 -13.39 46.27
C ASN A 201 11.43 -13.75 46.73
N TYR A 202 12.47 -13.35 45.98
CA TYR A 202 13.88 -13.47 46.37
C TYR A 202 14.44 -12.21 47.06
N ALA A 203 13.63 -11.17 47.29
CA ALA A 203 14.02 -10.03 48.13
C ALA A 203 14.01 -10.46 49.62
N VAL A 204 15.10 -11.10 50.04
CA VAL A 204 15.55 -11.23 51.43
C VAL A 204 16.60 -10.18 51.70
#